data_AF-A0AAD5U425-F1
#
_entry.id   AF-A0AAD5U425-F1
#
_cell.length_a   1.000
_cell.length_b   1.000
_cell.length_c   1.000
_cell.angle_alpha   90.00
_cell.angle_beta   90.00
_cell.angle_gamma   90.00
#
_symmetry.space_group_name_H-M   'P 1'
#
loop_
_entity.id
_entity.type
_entity.pdbx_description
1 polymer ?
#
loop_
_entity_poly.entity_id
_entity_poly.type
_entity_poly.pdbx_seq_one_letter_code
_entity_poly.pdbx_strand_id
1 'polypeptide(L)'
;YNKKERLYDYNTVILLVHHALHNIGLYRRICHCFSKVPYGILGLEMYSQCKSVENNLNEQAKFLGVPESLLPLDKPFENGVDTRKIDSWKSYYENRNIPLDSPLALILEYPLTIFHLLNKFVLPKGALPSKFVIHLVGVEKEADLIPLFQVLMPLFPKMNLFIHMIGPAIPSQLEEQHRIFSYENTTLKSKLTITLTSSAYDLTHLQGNNGMLKLVPEDCRKPDVIMGLNSGLMAGPSWYVIFLK
;
A
#
# COMPACT_ATOMS: atom_id res chain seq x y z
N TYR A 1 12.83 -26.50 11.27
CA TYR A 1 12.87 -26.38 9.80
C TYR A 1 13.37 -27.70 9.25
N ASN A 2 12.46 -28.65 8.99
CA ASN A 2 12.80 -30.04 8.75
C ASN A 2 12.09 -30.50 7.45
N LYS A 3 12.83 -31.22 6.61
CA LYS A 3 12.62 -31.43 5.16
C LYS A 3 11.45 -32.38 4.76
N LYS A 4 10.36 -32.49 5.53
CA LYS A 4 9.34 -33.55 5.27
C LYS A 4 7.86 -33.17 5.29
N GLU A 5 7.49 -31.90 5.35
CA GLU A 5 6.10 -31.50 5.14
C GLU A 5 5.98 -30.61 3.90
N ARG A 6 5.18 -31.07 2.94
CA ARG A 6 4.76 -30.23 1.82
C ARG A 6 3.85 -29.13 2.39
N LEU A 7 4.26 -27.87 2.20
CA LEU A 7 3.55 -26.64 2.58
C LEU A 7 2.25 -26.50 1.77
N TYR A 8 1.23 -27.33 2.05
CA TYR A 8 -0.06 -27.24 1.35
C TYR A 8 -1.04 -26.25 1.98
N ASP A 9 -0.74 -25.74 3.18
CA ASP A 9 -1.42 -24.58 3.74
C ASP A 9 -0.35 -23.66 4.34
N TYR A 10 -0.13 -22.51 3.72
CA TYR A 10 0.38 -21.36 4.46
C TYR A 10 -0.69 -21.06 5.51
N ASN A 11 -0.57 -21.68 6.68
CA ASN A 11 -1.48 -21.47 7.80
C ASN A 11 -1.19 -20.11 8.45
N THR A 12 -1.29 -19.05 7.65
CA THR A 12 -1.21 -17.66 8.11
C THR A 12 -2.22 -17.44 9.23
N VAL A 13 -3.34 -18.15 9.23
CA VAL A 13 -4.29 -18.19 10.34
C VAL A 13 -3.65 -18.69 11.64
N ILE A 14 -2.92 -19.82 11.64
CA ILE A 14 -2.26 -20.36 12.84
C ILE A 14 -1.22 -19.37 13.36
N LEU A 15 -0.41 -18.79 12.47
CA LEU A 15 0.56 -17.76 12.83
C LEU A 15 -0.14 -16.56 13.49
N LEU A 16 -1.21 -16.05 12.87
CA LEU A 16 -1.96 -14.92 13.42
C LEU A 16 -2.64 -15.24 14.75
N VAL A 17 -3.15 -16.46 14.95
CA VAL A 17 -3.70 -16.90 16.24
C VAL A 17 -2.61 -16.94 17.31
N HIS A 18 -1.44 -17.52 17.01
CA HIS A 18 -0.31 -17.58 17.93
C HIS A 18 0.16 -16.18 18.38
N HIS A 19 0.11 -15.20 17.48
CA HIS A 19 0.45 -13.81 17.79
C HIS A 19 -0.72 -12.96 18.32
N ALA A 20 -1.90 -13.54 18.57
CA ALA A 20 -3.12 -12.83 18.97
C ALA A 20 -3.56 -11.70 18.00
N LEU A 21 -3.28 -11.89 16.71
CA LEU A 21 -3.61 -10.96 15.61
C LEU A 21 -4.72 -11.46 14.69
N HIS A 22 -5.24 -12.66 14.94
CA HIS A 22 -6.35 -13.21 14.19
C HIS A 22 -7.59 -12.32 14.33
N ASN A 23 -8.18 -11.92 13.20
CA ASN A 23 -9.35 -11.02 13.16
C ASN A 23 -9.09 -9.60 13.75
N ILE A 24 -7.83 -9.19 13.84
CA ILE A 24 -7.46 -7.85 14.34
C ILE A 24 -7.05 -6.94 13.19
N GLY A 25 -7.67 -5.76 13.12
CA GLY A 25 -7.32 -4.69 12.18
C GLY A 25 -7.02 -5.16 10.76
N LEU A 26 -5.83 -4.79 10.26
CA LEU A 26 -5.40 -5.07 8.88
C LEU A 26 -5.21 -6.57 8.62
N TYR A 27 -4.94 -7.36 9.66
CA TYR A 27 -4.78 -8.81 9.55
C TYR A 27 -6.07 -9.54 9.22
N ARG A 28 -7.24 -8.91 9.38
CA ARG A 28 -8.55 -9.44 8.95
C ARG A 28 -8.55 -9.83 7.47
N ARG A 29 -7.86 -9.05 6.63
CA ARG A 29 -7.73 -9.34 5.19
C ARG A 29 -6.83 -10.56 4.93
N ILE A 30 -5.86 -10.82 5.79
CA ILE A 30 -4.88 -11.89 5.63
C ILE A 30 -5.40 -13.23 6.16
N CYS A 31 -6.23 -13.24 7.20
CA CYS A 31 -6.68 -14.46 7.88
C CYS A 31 -7.85 -15.22 7.21
N HIS A 32 -8.24 -14.87 5.98
CA HIS A 32 -9.37 -15.42 5.21
C HIS A 32 -10.78 -15.28 5.83
N CYS A 33 -10.93 -14.98 7.12
CA CYS A 33 -12.25 -14.77 7.76
C CYS A 33 -13.10 -13.70 7.07
N PHE A 34 -12.47 -12.73 6.43
CA PHE A 34 -13.12 -11.63 5.70
C PHE A 34 -12.99 -11.78 4.18
N SER A 35 -12.73 -12.99 3.67
CA SER A 35 -12.64 -13.24 2.23
C SER A 35 -13.92 -12.89 1.46
N LYS A 36 -15.07 -12.94 2.13
CA LYS A 36 -16.37 -12.52 1.59
C LYS A 36 -16.58 -11.01 1.56
N VAL A 37 -15.81 -10.24 2.34
CA VAL A 37 -15.90 -8.78 2.32
C VAL A 37 -15.20 -8.28 1.06
N PRO A 38 -15.90 -7.51 0.19
CA PRO A 38 -15.29 -7.00 -1.03
C PRO A 38 -14.05 -6.15 -0.74
N TYR A 39 -13.10 -6.15 -1.67
CA TYR A 39 -11.84 -5.44 -1.48
C TYR A 39 -12.03 -3.92 -1.44
N GLY A 40 -11.28 -3.25 -0.57
CA GLY A 40 -11.35 -1.80 -0.35
C GLY A 40 -12.37 -1.37 0.71
N ILE A 41 -13.34 -2.23 1.07
CA ILE A 41 -14.34 -1.92 2.10
C ILE A 41 -13.70 -1.87 3.49
N LEU A 42 -12.81 -2.80 3.82
CA LEU A 42 -12.10 -2.78 5.11
C LEU A 42 -11.15 -1.59 5.15
N GLY A 43 -10.44 -1.31 4.04
CA GLY A 43 -9.56 -0.15 3.94
C GLY A 43 -10.29 1.17 4.23
N LEU A 44 -11.50 1.32 3.70
CA LEU A 44 -12.37 2.48 3.95
C LEU A 44 -12.83 2.56 5.41
N GLU A 45 -13.28 1.44 5.98
CA GLU A 45 -13.71 1.36 7.39
C GLU A 45 -12.57 1.81 8.30
N MET A 46 -11.38 1.26 8.09
CA MET A 46 -10.20 1.54 8.91
C MET A 46 -9.71 2.97 8.75
N TYR A 47 -9.74 3.52 7.53
CA TYR A 47 -9.43 4.92 7.30
C TYR A 47 -10.40 5.86 8.04
N SER A 48 -11.70 5.57 7.98
CA SER A 48 -12.73 6.35 8.66
C SER A 48 -12.57 6.27 10.19
N GLN A 49 -12.30 5.08 10.72
CA GLN A 49 -12.01 4.87 12.14
C GLN A 49 -10.79 5.67 12.57
N CYS A 50 -9.66 5.56 11.86
CA CYS A 50 -8.44 6.29 12.20
C CYS A 50 -8.65 7.82 12.16
N LYS A 51 -9.41 8.33 11.19
CA LYS A 51 -9.77 9.76 11.14
C LYS A 51 -10.61 10.21 12.33
N SER A 52 -11.54 9.36 12.81
CA SER A 52 -12.36 9.69 13.98
C SER A 52 -11.56 9.80 15.29
N VAL A 53 -10.35 9.24 15.32
CA VAL A 53 -9.43 9.25 16.48
C VAL A 53 -8.05 9.80 16.11
N GLU A 54 -7.98 10.79 15.22
CA GLU A 54 -6.71 11.30 14.68
C GLU A 54 -5.70 11.76 15.76
N ASN A 55 -6.19 12.21 16.91
CA ASN A 55 -5.39 12.67 18.05
C ASN A 55 -5.11 11.57 19.11
N ASN A 56 -5.49 10.32 18.85
CA ASN A 56 -5.31 9.20 19.76
C ASN A 56 -4.61 8.01 19.07
N LEU A 57 -3.28 7.97 19.18
CA LEU A 57 -2.45 6.93 18.56
C LEU A 57 -2.73 5.54 19.14
N ASN A 58 -3.11 5.44 20.41
CA ASN A 58 -3.42 4.15 21.03
C ASN A 58 -4.66 3.50 20.41
N GLU A 59 -5.71 4.30 20.14
CA GLU A 59 -6.91 3.82 19.46
C GLU A 59 -6.62 3.49 17.99
N GLN A 60 -5.82 4.30 17.29
CA GLN A 60 -5.37 3.98 15.93
C GLN A 60 -4.59 2.66 15.88
N ALA A 61 -3.70 2.41 16.83
CA ALA A 61 -2.93 1.17 16.93
C ALA A 61 -3.86 -0.05 17.04
N LYS A 62 -4.92 0.05 17.86
CA LYS A 62 -5.94 -1.00 18.00
C LYS A 62 -6.72 -1.22 16.70
N PHE A 63 -7.19 -0.16 16.05
CA PHE A 63 -7.95 -0.28 14.79
C PHE A 63 -7.11 -0.90 13.69
N LEU A 64 -5.85 -0.49 13.57
CA LEU A 64 -4.94 -1.00 12.55
C LEU A 64 -4.39 -2.40 12.88
N GLY A 65 -4.36 -2.77 14.17
CA GLY A 65 -3.71 -3.99 14.64
C GLY A 65 -2.19 -3.89 14.60
N VAL A 66 -1.63 -2.70 14.73
CA VAL A 66 -0.17 -2.45 14.68
C VAL A 66 0.33 -1.97 16.04
N PRO A 67 1.61 -2.16 16.39
CA PRO A 67 2.13 -1.61 17.63
C PRO A 67 2.12 -0.08 17.60
N GLU A 68 1.84 0.55 18.74
CA GLU A 68 1.85 2.02 18.89
C GLU A 68 3.21 2.63 18.51
N SER A 69 4.29 1.88 18.72
CA SER A 69 5.64 2.27 18.29
C SER A 69 5.81 2.39 16.78
N LEU A 70 4.89 1.90 15.94
CA LEU A 70 4.90 2.14 14.50
C LEU A 70 4.21 3.46 14.13
N LEU A 71 3.45 4.05 15.04
CA LEU A 71 2.64 5.24 14.78
C LEU A 71 3.37 6.55 15.13
N PRO A 72 3.01 7.66 14.44
CA PRO A 72 2.20 7.65 13.22
C PRO A 72 2.95 6.96 12.06
N LEU A 73 2.22 6.34 11.13
CA LEU A 73 2.82 5.47 10.08
C LEU A 73 3.77 6.21 9.14
N ASP A 74 3.53 7.52 8.96
CA ASP A 74 4.32 8.43 8.18
C ASP A 74 5.43 9.12 8.98
N LYS A 75 5.66 8.72 10.24
CA LYS A 75 6.66 9.39 11.09
C LYS A 75 8.04 9.38 10.43
N PRO A 76 8.78 10.51 10.47
CA PRO A 76 10.16 10.56 10.00
C PRO A 76 11.02 9.48 10.65
N PHE A 77 12.10 9.10 9.98
CA PHE A 77 13.15 8.32 10.63
C PHE A 77 13.89 9.18 11.66
N GLU A 78 14.57 8.53 12.60
CA GLU A 78 15.40 9.22 13.59
C GLU A 78 16.48 10.07 12.90
N ASN A 79 16.92 11.13 13.59
CA ASN A 79 17.90 12.06 13.06
C ASN A 79 19.19 11.33 12.63
N GLY A 80 19.62 11.58 11.40
CA GLY A 80 20.83 10.98 10.83
C GLY A 80 20.61 9.73 9.99
N VAL A 81 19.39 9.19 9.94
CA VAL A 81 19.05 8.10 9.01
C VAL A 81 19.01 8.65 7.58
N ASP A 82 19.90 8.13 6.73
CA ASP A 82 19.85 8.36 5.29
C ASP A 82 18.92 7.34 4.63
N THR A 83 17.72 7.79 4.23
CA THR A 83 16.69 6.92 3.63
C THR A 83 17.17 6.23 2.35
N ARG A 84 18.19 6.78 1.68
CA ARG A 84 18.79 6.17 0.48
C ARG A 84 19.62 4.92 0.79
N LYS A 85 20.02 4.73 2.05
CA LYS A 85 20.70 3.51 2.52
C LYS A 85 19.72 2.41 2.93
N ILE A 86 18.42 2.71 2.96
CA ILE A 86 17.39 1.69 3.14
C ILE A 86 17.18 1.02 1.78
N ASP A 87 17.64 -0.21 1.62
CA ASP A 87 17.62 -0.94 0.34
C ASP A 87 16.87 -2.28 0.39
N SER A 88 16.43 -2.66 1.58
CA SER A 88 15.87 -3.96 1.91
C SER A 88 14.88 -3.85 3.05
N TRP A 89 14.04 -4.87 3.21
CA TRP A 89 13.11 -4.98 4.33
C TRP A 89 13.91 -5.01 5.62
N LYS A 90 14.99 -5.79 5.66
CA LYS A 90 15.85 -5.85 6.85
C LYS A 90 16.33 -4.47 7.28
N SER A 91 16.88 -3.68 6.36
CA SER A 91 17.31 -2.31 6.66
C SER A 91 16.14 -1.43 7.13
N TYR A 92 14.96 -1.55 6.52
CA TYR A 92 13.76 -0.82 6.98
C TYR A 92 13.39 -1.19 8.43
N TYR A 93 13.35 -2.48 8.75
CA TYR A 93 12.99 -2.99 10.08
C TYR A 93 13.98 -2.55 11.15
N GLU A 94 15.28 -2.62 10.85
CA GLU A 94 16.35 -2.12 11.72
C GLU A 94 16.17 -0.61 12.00
N ASN A 95 15.96 0.20 10.97
CA ASN A 95 15.75 1.65 11.11
C ASN A 95 14.40 2.03 11.76
N ARG A 96 13.50 1.06 11.96
CA ARG A 96 12.22 1.24 12.67
C ARG A 96 12.18 0.54 14.02
N ASN A 97 13.28 -0.08 14.45
CA ASN A 97 13.34 -0.91 15.67
C ASN A 97 12.25 -2.01 15.70
N ILE A 98 11.97 -2.62 14.54
CA ILE A 98 11.01 -3.72 14.40
C ILE A 98 11.78 -5.04 14.34
N PRO A 99 11.46 -6.03 15.19
CA PRO A 99 12.03 -7.37 15.08
C PRO A 99 11.72 -8.01 13.72
N LEU A 100 12.70 -8.72 13.13
CA LEU A 100 12.53 -9.36 11.81
C LEU A 100 11.51 -10.50 11.81
N ASP A 101 11.26 -11.12 12.96
CA ASP A 101 10.23 -12.14 13.19
C ASP A 101 8.85 -11.53 13.48
N SER A 102 8.73 -10.19 13.41
CA SER A 102 7.46 -9.51 13.60
C SER A 102 6.44 -9.90 12.52
N PRO A 103 5.18 -10.18 12.90
CA PRO A 103 4.11 -10.46 11.94
C PRO A 103 3.74 -9.22 11.09
N LEU A 104 4.30 -8.04 11.37
CA LEU A 104 4.17 -6.86 10.50
C LEU A 104 4.65 -7.14 9.07
N ALA A 105 5.54 -8.12 8.86
CA ALA A 105 6.01 -8.52 7.54
C ALA A 105 4.87 -8.89 6.59
N LEU A 106 3.81 -9.51 7.11
CA LEU A 106 2.65 -9.96 6.33
C LEU A 106 1.81 -8.82 5.76
N ILE A 107 1.77 -7.68 6.45
CA ILE A 107 0.92 -6.54 6.06
C ILE A 107 1.74 -5.42 5.42
N LEU A 108 3.02 -5.29 5.76
CA LEU A 108 3.96 -4.35 5.15
C LEU A 108 4.55 -4.84 3.81
N GLU A 109 4.25 -6.09 3.40
CA GLU A 109 4.76 -6.68 2.16
C GLU A 109 4.55 -5.76 0.95
N TYR A 110 3.32 -5.31 0.69
CA TYR A 110 3.01 -4.49 -0.48
C TYR A 110 3.68 -3.11 -0.49
N PRO A 111 3.57 -2.27 0.55
CA PRO A 111 4.24 -0.97 0.53
C PRO A 111 5.76 -1.12 0.46
N LEU A 112 6.36 -2.07 1.17
CA LEU A 112 7.81 -2.26 1.11
C LEU A 112 8.26 -2.85 -0.24
N THR A 113 7.42 -3.64 -0.91
CA THR A 113 7.69 -4.13 -2.28
C THR A 113 7.73 -2.97 -3.27
N ILE A 114 6.75 -2.08 -3.20
CA ILE A 114 6.72 -0.87 -4.02
C ILE A 114 7.96 -0.03 -3.77
N PHE A 115 8.29 0.21 -2.49
CA PHE A 115 9.50 0.95 -2.14
C PHE A 115 10.76 0.33 -2.78
N HIS A 116 10.95 -0.98 -2.62
CA HIS A 116 12.13 -1.66 -3.15
C HIS A 116 12.21 -1.58 -4.68
N LEU A 117 11.09 -1.81 -5.37
CA LEU A 117 11.04 -1.71 -6.84
C LEU A 117 11.37 -0.29 -7.32
N LEU A 118 10.78 0.72 -6.69
CA LEU A 118 11.03 2.11 -7.01
C LEU A 118 12.50 2.49 -6.77
N ASN A 119 12.99 2.27 -5.55
CA ASN A 119 14.34 2.66 -5.16
C ASN A 119 15.42 1.94 -5.99
N LYS A 120 15.17 0.68 -6.38
CA LYS A 120 16.14 -0.13 -7.10
C LYS A 120 16.13 0.11 -8.60
N PHE A 121 14.96 0.26 -9.23
CA PHE A 121 14.83 0.19 -10.69
C PHE A 121 14.26 1.44 -11.35
N VAL A 122 13.54 2.30 -10.63
CA VAL A 122 12.73 3.36 -11.25
C VAL A 122 13.24 4.75 -10.90
N LEU A 123 13.46 5.00 -9.61
CA LEU A 123 13.85 6.31 -9.12
C LEU A 123 15.34 6.56 -9.36
N PRO A 124 15.71 7.83 -9.65
CA PRO A 124 17.11 8.19 -9.80
C PRO A 124 17.86 8.00 -8.48
N LYS A 125 19.14 7.65 -8.56
CA LYS A 125 20.03 7.61 -7.37
C LYS A 125 20.35 9.01 -6.82
N GLY A 126 20.02 10.06 -7.58
CA GLY A 126 20.21 11.46 -7.22
C GLY A 126 19.02 12.05 -6.46
N ALA A 127 18.59 13.25 -6.86
CA ALA A 127 17.45 13.91 -6.26
C ALA A 127 16.12 13.21 -6.64
N LEU A 128 15.27 12.96 -5.65
CA LEU A 128 13.92 12.48 -5.87
C LEU A 128 13.09 13.54 -6.61
N PRO A 129 12.16 13.14 -7.49
CA PRO A 129 11.23 14.07 -8.09
C PRO A 129 10.28 14.63 -7.01
N SER A 130 9.78 15.85 -7.21
CA SER A 130 8.80 16.46 -6.29
C SER A 130 7.42 15.80 -6.35
N LYS A 131 7.15 15.02 -7.41
CA LYS A 131 5.91 14.29 -7.65
C LYS A 131 6.21 12.96 -8.32
N PHE A 132 5.47 11.92 -7.98
CA PHE A 132 5.57 10.62 -8.63
C PHE A 132 4.21 9.89 -8.66
N VAL A 133 3.87 9.29 -9.80
CA VAL A 133 2.57 8.65 -10.05
C VAL A 133 2.75 7.16 -10.34
N ILE A 134 2.13 6.32 -9.51
CA ILE A 134 2.09 4.86 -9.63
C ILE A 134 0.69 4.44 -10.05
N HIS A 135 0.59 3.69 -11.15
CA HIS A 135 -0.61 2.91 -11.44
C HIS A 135 -0.40 1.49 -10.93
N LEU A 136 -1.04 1.15 -9.80
CA LEU A 136 -1.02 -0.18 -9.24
C LEU A 136 -2.19 -0.98 -9.84
N VAL A 137 -1.89 -1.98 -10.66
CA VAL A 137 -2.87 -2.72 -11.46
C VAL A 137 -3.13 -4.12 -10.92
N GLY A 138 -4.35 -4.61 -11.12
CA GLY A 138 -4.77 -5.92 -10.60
C GLY A 138 -4.93 -5.91 -9.09
N VAL A 139 -5.30 -4.76 -8.51
CA VAL A 139 -5.43 -4.60 -7.06
C VAL A 139 -6.58 -5.44 -6.51
N GLU A 140 -6.29 -6.14 -5.42
CA GLU A 140 -7.22 -6.93 -4.63
C GLU A 140 -7.06 -6.56 -3.15
N LYS A 141 -6.33 -7.38 -2.37
CA LYS A 141 -6.12 -7.23 -0.93
C LYS A 141 -5.44 -5.91 -0.58
N GLU A 142 -4.64 -5.36 -1.49
CA GLU A 142 -3.91 -4.11 -1.32
C GLU A 142 -4.87 -2.94 -1.07
N ALA A 143 -6.08 -2.97 -1.64
CA ALA A 143 -7.11 -1.94 -1.41
C ALA A 143 -7.57 -1.87 0.05
N ASP A 144 -7.40 -2.94 0.83
CA ASP A 144 -7.73 -2.93 2.27
C ASP A 144 -6.54 -2.57 3.16
N LEU A 145 -5.35 -2.43 2.59
CA LEU A 145 -4.12 -2.08 3.30
C LEU A 145 -3.74 -0.60 3.11
N ILE A 146 -4.64 0.21 2.55
CA ILE A 146 -4.44 1.64 2.25
C ILE A 146 -3.75 2.41 3.39
N PRO A 147 -4.16 2.29 4.68
CA PRO A 147 -3.50 3.03 5.75
C PRO A 147 -1.98 2.78 5.82
N LEU A 148 -1.51 1.57 5.51
CA LEU A 148 -0.09 1.19 5.58
C LEU A 148 0.77 1.87 4.53
N PHE A 149 0.20 2.35 3.42
CA PHE A 149 0.99 3.00 2.38
C PHE A 149 1.61 4.32 2.86
N GLN A 150 1.13 4.89 3.98
CA GLN A 150 1.76 6.02 4.66
C GLN A 150 3.24 5.76 5.03
N VAL A 151 3.65 4.50 5.23
CA VAL A 151 5.06 4.16 5.51
C VAL A 151 6.01 4.51 4.36
N LEU A 152 5.49 4.75 3.15
CA LEU A 152 6.26 5.21 1.99
C LEU A 152 6.69 6.68 2.12
N MET A 153 5.92 7.51 2.82
CA MET A 153 6.19 8.96 2.93
C MET A 153 7.58 9.26 3.52
N PRO A 154 7.99 8.67 4.65
CA PRO A 154 9.33 8.89 5.20
C PRO A 154 10.44 8.26 4.36
N LEU A 155 10.14 7.29 3.49
CA LEU A 155 11.10 6.73 2.54
C LEU A 155 11.32 7.65 1.33
N PHE A 156 10.34 8.49 1.01
CA PHE A 156 10.38 9.46 -0.08
C PHE A 156 10.08 10.89 0.43
N PRO A 157 10.98 11.48 1.22
CA PRO A 157 10.79 12.83 1.73
C PRO A 157 10.77 13.86 0.58
N LYS A 158 9.95 14.91 0.73
CA LYS A 158 9.73 16.00 -0.24
C LYS A 158 9.12 15.56 -1.58
N MET A 159 8.50 14.38 -1.61
CA MET A 159 7.85 13.83 -2.80
C MET A 159 6.35 13.69 -2.56
N ASN A 160 5.55 14.21 -3.49
CA ASN A 160 4.12 13.97 -3.56
C ASN A 160 3.86 12.67 -4.34
N LEU A 161 3.40 11.64 -3.64
CA LEU A 161 3.16 10.32 -4.20
C LEU A 161 1.67 10.13 -4.51
N PHE A 162 1.38 9.73 -5.74
CA PHE A 162 0.05 9.35 -6.21
C PHE A 162 0.03 7.86 -6.50
N ILE A 163 -0.91 7.12 -5.91
CA ILE A 163 -1.06 5.68 -6.12
C ILE A 163 -2.49 5.42 -6.60
N HIS A 164 -2.64 5.18 -7.90
CA HIS A 164 -3.91 4.81 -8.50
C HIS A 164 -4.05 3.30 -8.48
N MET A 165 -4.83 2.79 -7.52
CA MET A 165 -5.14 1.37 -7.36
C MET A 165 -6.31 0.99 -8.28
N ILE A 166 -6.03 0.11 -9.24
CA ILE A 166 -6.95 -0.21 -10.33
C ILE A 166 -7.15 -1.73 -10.36
N GLY A 167 -8.39 -2.17 -10.19
CA GLY A 167 -8.72 -3.58 -10.19
C GLY A 167 -10.22 -3.85 -10.35
N PRO A 168 -10.61 -4.89 -11.10
CA PRO A 168 -12.03 -5.25 -11.27
C PRO A 168 -12.65 -5.82 -9.99
N ALA A 169 -11.82 -6.23 -9.02
CA ALA A 169 -12.29 -6.78 -7.75
C ALA A 169 -12.64 -5.69 -6.71
N ILE A 170 -12.33 -4.43 -7.01
CA ILE A 170 -12.80 -3.27 -6.24
C ILE A 170 -14.29 -3.08 -6.56
N PRO A 171 -15.19 -2.89 -5.59
CA PRO A 171 -16.61 -2.67 -5.83
C PRO A 171 -16.88 -1.41 -6.65
N SER A 172 -17.76 -1.52 -7.64
CA SER A 172 -18.22 -0.37 -8.43
C SER A 172 -19.16 0.54 -7.64
N GLN A 173 -19.81 0.02 -6.60
CA GLN A 173 -20.78 0.75 -5.77
C GLN A 173 -20.14 1.65 -4.70
N LEU A 174 -18.82 1.71 -4.59
CA LEU A 174 -18.17 2.70 -3.72
C LEU A 174 -18.45 4.11 -4.26
N GLU A 175 -19.03 4.94 -3.40
CA GLU A 175 -19.22 6.38 -3.65
C GLU A 175 -17.90 7.08 -3.96
N GLU A 176 -17.92 8.15 -4.76
CA GLU A 176 -16.71 8.87 -5.19
C GLU A 176 -15.88 9.39 -4.00
N GLN A 177 -16.51 9.91 -2.95
CA GLN A 177 -15.81 10.39 -1.76
C GLN A 177 -15.06 9.26 -1.00
N HIS A 178 -15.46 8.01 -1.19
CA HIS A 178 -14.84 6.84 -0.57
C HIS A 178 -13.74 6.22 -1.44
N ARG A 179 -13.46 6.81 -2.60
CA ARG A 179 -12.43 6.34 -3.53
C ARG A 179 -11.13 7.10 -3.44
N ILE A 180 -11.04 8.16 -2.64
CA ILE A 180 -9.83 8.99 -2.52
C ILE A 180 -9.39 9.08 -1.07
N PHE A 181 -8.11 8.76 -0.84
CA PHE A 181 -7.45 8.83 0.45
C PHE A 181 -6.28 9.80 0.32
N SER A 182 -6.17 10.73 1.25
CA SER A 182 -5.13 11.76 1.21
C SER A 182 -4.49 11.91 2.59
N TYR A 183 -3.17 11.83 2.61
CA TYR A 183 -2.32 12.01 3.79
C TYR A 183 -1.28 13.08 3.50
N GLU A 184 -1.01 13.93 4.47
CA GLU A 184 -0.04 15.02 4.35
C GLU A 184 0.87 15.05 5.57
N ASN A 185 2.17 15.15 5.33
CA ASN A 185 3.17 15.28 6.38
C ASN A 185 4.01 16.53 6.14
N THR A 186 3.77 17.55 6.97
CA THR A 186 4.41 18.87 6.84
C THR A 186 5.91 18.83 7.16
N THR A 187 6.34 17.97 8.08
CA THR A 187 7.76 17.76 8.42
C THR A 187 8.53 17.18 7.24
N LEU A 188 7.96 16.17 6.57
CA LEU A 188 8.56 15.56 5.38
C LEU A 188 8.35 16.39 4.11
N LYS A 189 7.42 17.34 4.13
CA LYS A 189 6.94 18.09 2.94
C LYS A 189 6.46 17.15 1.84
N SER A 190 5.75 16.09 2.24
CA SER A 190 5.28 15.02 1.36
C SER A 190 3.77 14.86 1.49
N LYS A 191 3.12 14.53 0.38
CA LYS A 191 1.71 14.13 0.32
C LYS A 191 1.60 12.73 -0.26
N LEU A 192 0.68 11.92 0.25
CA LEU A 192 0.29 10.64 -0.34
C LEU A 192 -1.18 10.72 -0.72
N THR A 193 -1.49 10.51 -2.00
CA THR A 193 -2.86 10.40 -2.51
C THR A 193 -3.07 9.03 -3.10
N ILE A 194 -4.10 8.32 -2.66
CA ILE A 194 -4.46 6.98 -3.17
C ILE A 194 -5.86 7.04 -3.74
N THR A 195 -6.07 6.47 -4.92
CA THR A 195 -7.40 6.35 -5.52
C THR A 195 -7.79 4.89 -5.80
N LEU A 196 -9.06 4.56 -5.66
CA LEU A 196 -9.61 3.24 -5.97
C LEU A 196 -10.49 3.26 -7.23
N THR A 197 -10.09 2.51 -8.27
CA THR A 197 -10.82 2.40 -9.53
C THR A 197 -11.31 0.96 -9.76
N SER A 198 -12.64 0.82 -9.89
CA SER A 198 -13.31 -0.46 -10.20
C SER A 198 -13.31 -0.74 -11.70
N SER A 199 -12.17 -1.15 -12.25
CA SER A 199 -12.03 -1.45 -13.67
C SER A 199 -10.83 -2.35 -13.95
N ALA A 200 -10.83 -2.99 -15.12
CA ALA A 200 -9.59 -3.49 -15.69
C ALA A 200 -8.75 -2.30 -16.18
N TYR A 201 -7.42 -2.46 -16.11
CA TYR A 201 -6.50 -1.46 -16.67
C TYR A 201 -6.59 -1.42 -18.20
N ASP A 202 -6.67 -0.21 -18.75
CA ASP A 202 -6.83 0.05 -20.19
C ASP A 202 -6.09 1.33 -20.63
N LEU A 203 -6.19 1.67 -21.92
CA LEU A 203 -5.56 2.86 -22.51
C LEU A 203 -6.08 4.19 -21.92
N THR A 204 -7.32 4.22 -21.42
CA THR A 204 -7.85 5.45 -20.79
C THR A 204 -7.13 5.76 -19.49
N HIS A 205 -6.70 4.72 -18.74
CA HIS A 205 -5.87 4.90 -17.56
C HIS A 205 -4.48 5.39 -17.94
N LEU A 206 -3.83 4.73 -18.90
CA LEU A 206 -2.49 5.12 -19.37
C LEU A 206 -2.44 6.57 -19.86
N GLN A 207 -3.50 7.02 -20.54
CA GLN A 207 -3.61 8.38 -21.06
C GLN A 207 -4.08 9.40 -20.01
N GLY A 208 -4.45 8.97 -18.79
CA GLY A 208 -5.00 9.83 -17.74
C GLY A 208 -6.43 10.32 -17.99
N ASN A 209 -7.16 9.66 -18.89
CA ASN A 209 -8.51 10.03 -19.33
C ASN A 209 -9.63 9.25 -18.61
N ASN A 210 -9.26 8.23 -17.82
CA ASN A 210 -10.23 7.47 -17.04
C ASN A 210 -11.02 8.38 -16.09
N GLY A 211 -12.33 8.14 -15.95
CA GLY A 211 -13.23 8.98 -15.16
C GLY A 211 -12.76 9.17 -13.72
N MET A 212 -12.26 8.12 -13.07
CA MET A 212 -11.81 8.19 -11.67
C MET A 212 -10.56 9.05 -11.49
N LEU A 213 -9.67 9.07 -12.49
CA LEU A 213 -8.48 9.91 -12.48
C LEU A 213 -8.80 11.40 -12.64
N LYS A 214 -10.00 11.74 -13.13
CA LYS A 214 -10.42 13.16 -13.23
C LYS A 214 -10.63 13.81 -11.87
N LEU A 215 -10.75 13.03 -10.80
CA LEU A 215 -10.86 13.52 -9.43
C LEU A 215 -9.53 14.04 -8.86
N VAL A 216 -8.40 13.76 -9.53
CA VAL A 216 -7.08 14.31 -9.17
C VAL A 216 -6.59 15.33 -10.21
N PRO A 217 -5.61 16.19 -9.87
CA PRO A 217 -5.02 17.15 -10.81
C PRO A 217 -4.51 16.46 -12.08
N GLU A 218 -4.64 17.14 -13.23
CA GLU A 218 -4.36 16.56 -14.56
C GLU A 218 -2.94 16.01 -14.70
N ASP A 219 -1.96 16.72 -14.14
CA ASP A 219 -0.56 16.34 -14.18
C ASP A 219 -0.27 15.10 -13.31
N CYS A 220 -1.21 14.68 -12.46
CA CYS A 220 -1.08 13.54 -11.56
C CYS A 220 -1.77 12.28 -12.10
N ARG A 221 -2.37 12.32 -13.29
CA ARG A 221 -3.21 11.23 -13.83
C ARG A 221 -2.46 10.18 -14.65
N LYS A 222 -1.34 10.55 -15.26
CA LYS A 222 -0.56 9.64 -16.11
C LYS A 222 0.50 8.94 -15.25
N PRO A 223 0.74 7.64 -15.44
CA PRO A 223 1.71 6.92 -14.64
C PRO A 223 3.13 7.30 -15.03
N ASP A 224 3.98 7.54 -14.03
CA ASP A 224 5.43 7.44 -14.19
C ASP A 224 5.87 5.96 -14.21
N VAL A 225 5.11 5.11 -13.53
CA VAL A 225 5.30 3.65 -13.52
C VAL A 225 3.97 2.92 -13.38
N ILE A 226 3.89 1.75 -14.03
CA ILE A 226 2.79 0.80 -13.85
C ILE A 226 3.35 -0.43 -13.14
N MET A 227 2.71 -0.84 -12.06
CA MET A 227 3.13 -1.98 -11.25
C MET A 227 1.98 -2.95 -11.04
N GLY A 228 2.25 -4.25 -11.13
CA GLY A 228 1.30 -5.29 -10.75
C GLY A 228 1.98 -6.28 -9.81
N LEU A 229 1.52 -6.35 -8.56
CA LEU A 229 2.17 -7.14 -7.49
C LEU A 229 1.60 -8.55 -7.37
N ASN A 230 0.33 -8.73 -7.74
CA ASN A 230 -0.34 -10.03 -7.86
C ASN A 230 -1.06 -10.12 -9.22
N SER A 231 -0.50 -9.45 -10.22
CA SER A 231 -1.10 -9.31 -11.52
C SER A 231 -0.64 -10.52 -12.34
N GLY A 232 -1.54 -11.47 -12.63
CA GLY A 232 -1.23 -12.51 -13.62
C GLY A 232 -0.89 -11.81 -14.93
N LEU A 233 0.39 -11.58 -15.22
CA LEU A 233 0.84 -10.88 -16.42
C LEU A 233 0.21 -11.59 -17.63
N MET A 234 -0.53 -10.85 -18.45
CA MET A 234 -1.33 -11.35 -19.59
C MET A 234 -2.65 -12.07 -19.26
N ALA A 235 -3.12 -12.09 -18.01
CA ALA A 235 -4.43 -12.65 -17.67
C ALA A 235 -5.59 -11.82 -18.28
N GLY A 236 -5.35 -10.53 -18.55
CA GLY A 236 -6.29 -9.63 -19.20
C GLY A 236 -5.94 -9.39 -20.68
N PRO A 237 -6.89 -9.55 -21.64
CA PRO A 237 -6.64 -9.25 -23.06
C PRO A 237 -6.17 -7.81 -23.31
N SER A 238 -6.58 -6.85 -22.47
CA SER A 238 -6.20 -5.44 -22.59
C SER A 238 -4.72 -5.17 -22.33
N TRP A 239 -4.02 -6.06 -21.60
CA TRP A 239 -2.63 -5.85 -21.20
C TRP A 239 -1.64 -6.07 -22.33
N TYR A 240 -1.98 -6.91 -23.31
CA TYR A 240 -1.16 -7.16 -24.49
C TYR A 240 -0.87 -5.87 -25.26
N VAL A 241 -1.87 -4.99 -25.41
CA VAL A 241 -1.71 -3.72 -26.14
C VAL A 241 -0.86 -2.72 -25.37
N ILE A 242 -0.78 -2.86 -24.04
CA ILE A 242 -0.17 -1.89 -23.13
C ILE A 242 1.29 -2.24 -22.80
N PHE A 243 1.60 -3.52 -22.57
CA PHE A 243 2.92 -3.94 -22.07
C PHE A 243 3.80 -4.63 -23.11
N LEU A 244 3.27 -5.03 -24.28
CA LEU A 244 4.02 -5.77 -25.32
C LEU A 244 4.24 -4.96 -26.61
N LYS A 245 4.16 -3.63 -26.55
CA LYS A 245 4.54 -2.75 -27.65
C LYS A 245 5.83 -2.01 -27.33
#